data_AF-A0A954NJS3-F1
#
_entry.id   AF-A0A954NJS3-F1
#
_cell.length_a   1.000
_cell.length_b   1.000
_cell.length_c   1.000
_cell.angle_alpha   90.00
_cell.angle_beta   90.00
_cell.angle_gamma   90.00
#
_symmetry.space_group_name_H-M   'P 1'
#
loop_
_entity.id
_entity.type
_entity.pdbx_description
1 polymer ?
#
loop_
_entity_poly.entity_id
_entity_poly.type
_entity_poly.pdbx_seq_one_letter_code
_entity_poly.pdbx_strand_id
1 'polypeptide(L)'
;PAAIRRWNQLGLDVRIYSSGSIAAQKLFFGHTIAGDLLDQFRGHYDTTIGGKKDAASYRHIAGEFGIPAERIVFISDAAAEIEAAHAAGMQTVLSLRPGNPPAPNETPGSRVSNFDSLMFPHRTRDESRR
;
A
#
# COMPACT_ATOMS: atom_id res chain seq x y z
N PRO A 1 -7.66 -8.89 8.49
CA PRO A 1 -6.58 -9.86 8.15
C PRO A 1 -5.42 -9.76 9.15
N ALA A 2 -4.71 -10.86 9.44
CA ALA A 2 -3.69 -10.89 10.49
C ALA A 2 -2.56 -9.86 10.27
N ALA A 3 -2.02 -9.80 9.04
CA ALA A 3 -0.95 -8.85 8.70
C ALA A 3 -1.36 -7.38 8.90
N ILE A 4 -2.52 -6.96 8.43
CA ILE A 4 -3.00 -5.57 8.56
C ILE A 4 -3.17 -5.20 10.04
N ARG A 5 -3.75 -6.10 10.85
CA ARG A 5 -3.87 -5.88 12.30
C ARG A 5 -2.51 -5.72 12.97
N ARG A 6 -1.54 -6.57 12.61
CA ARG A 6 -0.17 -6.47 13.11
C ARG A 6 0.47 -5.13 12.73
N TRP A 7 0.29 -4.66 11.49
CA TRP A 7 0.82 -3.36 11.05
C TRP A 7 0.20 -2.20 11.82
N ASN A 8 -1.12 -2.21 12.04
CA ASN A 8 -1.81 -1.24 12.89
C ASN A 8 -1.30 -1.27 14.35
N GLN A 9 -1.05 -2.46 14.92
CA GLN A 9 -0.47 -2.63 16.26
C GLN A 9 0.97 -2.10 16.37
N LEU A 10 1.73 -2.13 15.27
CA LEU A 10 3.05 -1.52 15.17
C LEU A 10 2.99 0.01 14.96
N GLY A 11 1.80 0.60 14.91
CA GLY A 11 1.60 2.03 14.69
C GLY A 11 1.79 2.48 13.24
N LEU A 12 1.74 1.55 12.28
CA LEU A 12 1.76 1.90 10.86
C LEU A 12 0.38 2.38 10.42
N ASP A 13 0.37 3.45 9.63
CA ASP A 13 -0.83 3.94 8.92
C ASP A 13 -0.96 3.16 7.60
N VAL A 14 -2.06 2.41 7.47
CA VAL A 14 -2.36 1.57 6.31
C VAL A 14 -3.47 2.23 5.50
N ARG A 15 -3.27 2.37 4.19
CA ARG A 15 -4.21 3.02 3.26
C ARG A 15 -4.44 2.16 2.02
N ILE A 16 -5.53 2.43 1.30
CA ILE A 16 -5.88 1.74 0.05
C ILE A 16 -5.71 2.68 -1.13
N TYR A 17 -5.20 2.17 -2.25
CA TYR A 17 -5.26 2.83 -3.56
C TYR A 17 -5.78 1.84 -4.62
N SER A 18 -6.93 2.13 -5.22
CA SER A 18 -7.58 1.20 -6.16
C SER A 18 -8.31 1.93 -7.28
N SER A 19 -8.59 1.23 -8.39
CA SER A 19 -9.36 1.76 -9.52
C SER A 19 -10.84 1.97 -9.18
N GLY A 20 -11.36 1.22 -8.20
CA GLY A 20 -12.71 1.41 -7.70
C GLY A 20 -12.83 2.71 -6.90
N SER A 21 -13.98 3.39 -7.00
CA SER A 21 -14.21 4.63 -6.27
C SER A 21 -14.01 4.46 -4.76
N ILE A 22 -13.64 5.53 -4.06
CA ILE A 22 -13.52 5.51 -2.59
C ILE A 22 -14.80 4.95 -1.93
N ALA A 23 -15.98 5.28 -2.45
CA ALA A 23 -17.25 4.74 -1.97
C ALA A 23 -17.33 3.20 -2.14
N ALA A 24 -16.94 2.69 -3.31
CA ALA A 24 -16.93 1.25 -3.58
C ALA A 24 -15.89 0.52 -2.71
N GLN A 25 -14.72 1.12 -2.49
CA GLN A 25 -13.70 0.57 -1.58
C GLN A 25 -14.22 0.46 -0.15
N LYS A 26 -14.85 1.53 0.35
CA LYS A 26 -15.43 1.53 1.71
C LYS A 26 -16.54 0.50 1.84
N LEU A 27 -17.42 0.39 0.85
CA LEU A 27 -18.46 -0.65 0.83
C LEU A 27 -17.84 -2.05 0.85
N PHE A 28 -16.81 -2.31 0.04
CA PHE A 28 -16.13 -3.60 0.00
C PHE A 28 -15.51 -3.95 1.35
N PHE A 29 -14.74 -3.04 1.95
CA PHE A 29 -14.08 -3.30 3.24
C PHE A 29 -15.02 -3.27 4.45
N GLY A 30 -16.18 -2.63 4.35
CA GLY A 30 -17.23 -2.70 5.37
C GLY A 30 -17.97 -4.04 5.40
N HIS A 31 -17.93 -4.82 4.32
CA HIS A 31 -18.69 -6.06 4.16
C HIS A 31 -17.81 -7.22 3.69
N THR A 32 -16.81 -7.59 4.49
CA THR A 32 -15.95 -8.74 4.17
C THR A 32 -16.36 -10.01 4.91
N ILE A 33 -15.83 -11.16 4.48
CA ILE A 33 -15.97 -12.44 5.20
C ILE A 33 -15.38 -12.42 6.62
N ALA A 34 -14.51 -11.45 6.92
CA ALA A 34 -13.89 -11.26 8.22
C ALA A 34 -14.60 -10.16 9.06
N GLY A 35 -15.77 -9.71 8.63
CA GLY A 35 -16.51 -8.58 9.19
C GLY A 35 -16.14 -7.24 8.58
N ASP A 36 -16.49 -6.16 9.28
CA ASP A 36 -16.11 -4.80 8.93
C ASP A 36 -14.60 -4.58 9.19
N LEU A 37 -13.88 -4.13 8.17
CA LEU A 37 -12.45 -3.84 8.20
C LEU A 37 -12.13 -2.36 8.00
N LEU A 38 -13.12 -1.46 7.94
CA LEU A 38 -12.89 -0.04 7.68
C LEU A 38 -11.90 0.58 8.67
N ASP A 39 -12.02 0.23 9.96
CA ASP A 39 -11.15 0.74 11.03
C ASP A 39 -9.69 0.30 10.90
N GLN A 40 -9.41 -0.65 10.01
CA GLN A 40 -8.05 -1.11 9.69
C GLN A 40 -7.33 -0.20 8.69
N PHE A 41 -8.04 0.72 8.03
CA PHE A 41 -7.50 1.62 7.03
C PHE A 41 -7.70 3.08 7.46
N ARG A 42 -6.67 3.90 7.34
CA ARG A 42 -6.70 5.34 7.72
C ARG A 42 -6.99 6.25 6.54
N GLY A 43 -7.00 5.72 5.32
CA GLY A 43 -7.23 6.50 4.11
C GLY A 43 -7.50 5.63 2.90
N HIS A 44 -8.13 6.24 1.90
CA HIS A 44 -8.47 5.64 0.62
C HIS A 44 -8.13 6.63 -0.49
N TYR A 45 -7.56 6.13 -1.57
CA TYR A 45 -7.29 6.84 -2.82
C TYR A 45 -7.94 6.06 -3.95
N ASP A 46 -8.49 6.77 -4.93
CA ASP A 46 -8.92 6.19 -6.20
C ASP A 46 -8.29 6.93 -7.37
N THR A 47 -8.71 6.66 -8.61
CA THR A 47 -8.09 7.26 -9.79
C THR A 47 -8.33 8.77 -9.92
N THR A 48 -9.10 9.40 -9.02
CA THR A 48 -9.20 10.87 -8.94
C THR A 48 -7.89 11.52 -8.51
N ILE A 49 -7.00 10.80 -7.80
CA ILE A 49 -5.65 11.27 -7.45
C ILE A 49 -4.67 11.22 -8.65
N GLY A 50 -5.01 10.42 -9.66
CA GLY A 50 -4.20 10.12 -10.84
C GLY A 50 -4.27 8.64 -11.27
N GLY A 51 -3.60 8.29 -12.37
CA GLY A 51 -3.57 6.92 -12.88
C GLY A 51 -2.60 6.00 -12.09
N LYS A 52 -2.96 4.73 -11.90
CA LYS A 52 -2.13 3.76 -11.13
C LYS A 52 -0.78 3.43 -11.77
N LYS A 53 -0.58 3.75 -13.06
CA LYS A 53 0.67 3.53 -13.81
C LYS A 53 1.50 4.81 -13.96
N ASP A 54 1.08 5.90 -13.31
CA ASP A 54 1.77 7.19 -13.37
C ASP A 54 2.45 7.49 -12.03
N ALA A 55 3.76 7.74 -12.07
CA ALA A 55 4.56 8.11 -10.90
C ALA A 55 4.06 9.40 -10.22
N ALA A 56 3.42 10.31 -10.96
CA ALA A 56 2.84 11.53 -10.38
C ALA A 56 1.75 11.23 -9.34
N SER A 57 0.93 10.20 -9.58
CA SER A 57 -0.12 9.77 -8.64
C SER A 57 0.45 9.38 -7.28
N TYR A 58 1.57 8.66 -7.28
CA TYR A 58 2.24 8.24 -6.04
C TYR A 58 2.91 9.42 -5.32
N ARG A 59 3.45 10.40 -6.06
CA ARG A 59 3.94 11.66 -5.47
C ARG A 59 2.80 12.46 -4.83
N HIS A 60 1.63 12.53 -5.48
CA HIS A 60 0.44 13.16 -4.89
C HIS A 60 -0.03 12.45 -3.63
N ILE A 61 -0.11 11.11 -3.66
CA ILE A 61 -0.45 10.30 -2.49
C ILE A 61 0.52 10.60 -1.32
N ALA A 62 1.83 10.61 -1.57
CA ALA A 62 2.82 10.93 -0.54
C ALA A 62 2.65 12.35 0.02
N GLY A 63 2.35 13.32 -0.87
CA GLY A 63 2.06 14.70 -0.49
C GLY A 63 0.81 14.84 0.38
N GLU A 64 -0.31 14.23 0.00
CA GLU A 64 -1.54 14.23 0.81
C GLU A 64 -1.41 13.44 2.10
N PHE A 65 -0.61 12.38 2.10
CA PHE A 65 -0.27 11.64 3.31
C PHE A 65 0.65 12.46 4.24
N GLY A 66 1.43 13.39 3.70
CA GLY A 66 2.32 14.24 4.47
C GLY A 66 3.57 13.53 4.97
N ILE A 67 4.01 12.45 4.30
CA ILE A 67 5.26 11.78 4.60
C ILE A 67 6.12 11.59 3.33
N PRO A 68 7.46 11.57 3.45
CA PRO A 68 8.34 11.32 2.32
C PRO A 68 8.01 9.99 1.62
N ALA A 69 8.06 9.98 0.28
CA ALA A 69 7.76 8.79 -0.53
C ALA A 69 8.61 7.58 -0.14
N GLU A 70 9.90 7.79 0.17
CA GLU A 70 10.84 6.76 0.62
C GLU A 70 10.45 6.07 1.95
N ARG A 71 9.52 6.67 2.73
CA ARG A 71 8.95 6.11 3.96
C ARG A 71 7.62 5.38 3.73
N ILE A 72 7.15 5.32 2.48
CA ILE A 72 5.94 4.60 2.08
C ILE A 72 6.34 3.29 1.42
N VAL A 73 5.71 2.20 1.84
CA VAL A 73 5.79 0.91 1.18
C VAL A 73 4.51 0.68 0.39
N PHE A 74 4.63 0.64 -0.94
CA PHE A 74 3.53 0.32 -1.83
C PHE A 74 3.53 -1.17 -2.19
N ILE A 75 2.38 -1.81 -2.04
CA ILE A 75 2.18 -3.23 -2.30
C ILE A 75 1.15 -3.38 -3.42
N SER A 76 1.52 -3.98 -4.54
CA SER A 76 0.62 -4.26 -5.66
C SER A 76 1.02 -5.58 -6.33
N ASP A 77 0.07 -6.22 -7.01
CA ASP A 77 0.32 -7.36 -7.88
C ASP A 77 0.67 -6.95 -9.32
N ALA A 78 0.42 -5.71 -9.69
CA ALA A 78 0.65 -5.22 -11.04
C ALA A 78 2.05 -4.60 -11.18
N ALA A 79 2.91 -5.23 -11.99
CA ALA A 79 4.28 -4.75 -12.23
C ALA A 79 4.33 -3.28 -12.67
N ALA A 80 3.44 -2.85 -13.56
CA ALA A 80 3.39 -1.45 -14.01
C ALA A 80 3.05 -0.44 -12.89
N GLU A 81 2.31 -0.86 -11.87
CA GLU A 81 2.04 -0.02 -10.69
C GLU A 81 3.26 0.03 -9.78
N ILE A 82 3.97 -1.09 -9.63
CA ILE A 82 5.24 -1.17 -8.90
C ILE A 82 6.30 -0.26 -9.52
N GLU A 83 6.48 -0.30 -10.84
CA GLU A 83 7.41 0.61 -11.55
C GLU A 83 7.08 2.08 -11.28
N ALA A 84 5.80 2.44 -11.37
CA ALA A 84 5.36 3.82 -11.17
C ALA A 84 5.58 4.30 -9.72
N ALA A 85 5.29 3.45 -8.73
CA ALA A 85 5.55 3.76 -7.32
C ALA A 85 7.06 3.86 -7.03
N HIS A 86 7.86 2.96 -7.60
CA HIS A 86 9.31 2.98 -7.46
C HIS A 86 9.91 4.26 -8.06
N ALA A 87 9.48 4.64 -9.27
CA ALA A 87 9.88 5.89 -9.92
C ALA A 87 9.44 7.15 -9.17
N ALA A 88 8.45 7.05 -8.27
CA ALA A 88 8.05 8.11 -7.36
C ALA A 88 8.88 8.16 -6.05
N GLY A 89 9.83 7.24 -5.89
CA GLY A 89 10.70 7.14 -4.70
C GLY A 89 10.12 6.28 -3.58
N MET A 90 9.01 5.55 -3.81
CA MET A 90 8.47 4.64 -2.80
C MET A 90 9.26 3.34 -2.72
N GLN A 91 9.23 2.71 -1.54
CA GLN A 91 9.60 1.31 -1.42
C GLN A 91 8.48 0.46 -2.02
N THR A 92 8.83 -0.62 -2.71
CA THR A 92 7.84 -1.43 -3.42
C THR A 92 7.91 -2.91 -3.06
N VAL A 93 6.74 -3.54 -3.08
CA VAL A 93 6.59 -4.97 -2.86
C VAL A 93 5.62 -5.52 -3.89
N LEU A 94 6.10 -6.44 -4.73
CA LEU A 94 5.26 -7.18 -5.66
C LEU A 94 4.56 -8.35 -4.93
N SER A 95 3.23 -8.33 -4.89
CA SER A 95 2.40 -9.38 -4.30
C SER A 95 2.07 -10.46 -5.33
N LEU A 96 2.68 -11.63 -5.18
CA LEU A 96 2.47 -12.80 -6.01
C LEU A 96 1.28 -13.62 -5.47
N ARG A 97 0.18 -13.70 -6.22
CA ARG A 97 -0.97 -14.56 -5.88
C ARG A 97 -1.22 -15.58 -6.99
N PRO A 98 -1.71 -16.79 -6.65
CA PRO A 98 -2.18 -17.73 -7.67
C PRO A 98 -3.21 -17.07 -8.59
N GLY A 99 -3.01 -17.17 -9.90
CA GLY A 99 -3.87 -16.54 -10.91
C GLY A 99 -3.43 -15.16 -11.40
N ASN A 100 -2.44 -14.53 -10.75
CA ASN A 100 -1.89 -13.27 -11.26
C ASN A 100 -1.07 -13.52 -12.53
N PRO A 101 -1.06 -12.56 -13.48
CA PRO A 101 -0.14 -12.61 -14.62
C PRO A 101 1.32 -12.71 -14.16
N PRO A 102 2.20 -13.38 -14.93
CA PRO A 102 3.62 -13.39 -14.63
C PRO A 102 4.17 -11.96 -14.68
N ALA A 103 4.90 -11.57 -13.64
CA ALA A 103 5.58 -10.29 -13.58
C ALA A 103 7.03 -10.43 -14.08
N PRO A 104 7.54 -9.47 -14.89
CA PRO A 104 8.94 -9.46 -15.32
C PRO A 104 9.90 -9.58 -14.15
N ASN A 105 10.98 -10.33 -14.28
CA ASN A 105 11.96 -10.52 -13.19
C ASN A 105 12.59 -9.20 -12.71
N GLU A 106 12.69 -8.23 -13.62
CA GLU A 106 13.30 -6.91 -13.39
C GLU A 106 12.39 -5.94 -12.61
N THR A 107 11.14 -6.31 -12.34
CA THR A 107 10.20 -5.47 -11.56
C THR A 107 10.83 -5.08 -10.21
N PRO A 108 10.93 -3.78 -9.86
CA PRO A 108 11.58 -3.29 -8.66
C PRO A 108 10.96 -3.80 -7.35
N GLY A 109 11.79 -3.84 -6.32
CA GLY A 109 11.37 -4.13 -4.96
C GLY A 109 11.34 -5.61 -4.62
N SER A 110 10.86 -5.89 -3.40
CA SER A 110 10.80 -7.26 -2.90
C SER A 110 9.57 -8.00 -3.42
N ARG A 111 9.57 -9.33 -3.36
CA ARG A 111 8.46 -10.17 -3.80
C ARG A 111 7.94 -10.99 -2.64
N VAL A 112 6.62 -11.05 -2.48
CA VAL A 112 5.98 -11.84 -1.43
C VAL A 112 4.77 -12.60 -1.95
N SER A 113 4.55 -13.82 -1.46
CA SER A 113 3.35 -14.61 -1.76
C SER A 113 2.25 -14.48 -0.71
N ASN A 114 2.59 -13.89 0.44
CA ASN A 114 1.70 -13.60 1.56
C ASN A 114 2.21 -12.37 2.31
N PHE A 115 1.39 -11.79 3.18
CA PHE A 115 1.76 -10.58 3.92
C PHE A 115 2.34 -10.87 5.31
N ASP A 116 2.36 -12.13 5.74
CA ASP A 116 2.89 -12.49 7.06
C ASP A 116 4.42 -12.35 7.10
N SER A 117 5.09 -12.57 5.95
CA SER A 117 6.53 -12.37 5.78
C SER A 117 6.98 -10.89 5.76
N LEU A 118 6.05 -9.94 5.59
CA LEU A 118 6.39 -8.51 5.60
C LEU A 118 6.56 -8.00 7.04
N MET A 119 7.81 -7.79 7.42
CA MET A 119 8.22 -7.27 8.72
C MET A 119 8.67 -5.81 8.58
N PHE A 120 8.13 -4.94 9.42
CA PHE A 120 8.54 -3.55 9.50
C PHE A 120 9.18 -3.29 10.85
N PRO A 121 10.24 -2.45 10.91
CA PRO A 121 10.87 -2.10 12.18
C PRO A 121 9.85 -1.38 13.08
N HIS A 122 9.93 -1.64 14.38
CA HIS A 122 9.11 -0.92 15.36
C HIS A 122 9.55 0.54 15.37
N ARG A 123 8.61 1.49 15.23
CA ARG A 123 8.92 2.89 15.48
C ARG A 123 9.11 3.05 16.99
N THR A 124 10.35 3.08 17.47
CA THR A 124 10.64 3.55 18.82
C THR A 124 10.16 5.00 18.91
N ARG A 125 9.34 5.31 19.92
CA ARG A 125 8.90 6.68 20.24
C ARG A 125 10.12 7.50 20.72
N ASP A 126 11.05 7.86 19.84
CA ASP A 126 12.13 8.78 20.21
C ASP A 126 12.76 9.54 19.02
N GLU A 127 11.94 9.98 18.06
CA GLU A 127 12.41 10.88 16.99
C GLU A 127 11.56 12.16 16.86
N SER A 128 10.80 12.50 17.90
CA SER A 128 10.10 13.80 18.00
C SER A 128 10.90 14.87 18.74
N ARG A 129 12.24 14.72 18.82
CA ARG A 129 13.17 15.72 19.36
C ARG A 129 14.44 15.80 18.50
N ARG A 130 14.33 16.28 17.26
CA ARG A 130 15.41 17.01 16.57
C ARG A 130 14.81 18.04 15.64
#